data_AF-A0A7W6IQG4-F1
#
_entry.id   AF-A0A7W6IQG4-F1
#
_cell.length_a   1.000
_cell.length_b   1.000
_cell.length_c   1.000
_cell.angle_alpha   90.00
_cell.angle_beta   90.00
_cell.angle_gamma   90.00
#
_symmetry.space_group_name_H-M   'P 1'
#
loop_
_entity.id
_entity.type
_entity.pdbx_description
1 polymer ?
#
loop_
_entity_poly.entity_id
_entity_poly.type
_entity_poly.pdbx_seq_one_letter_code
_entity_poly.pdbx_strand_id
1 'polypeptide(L)'
;MRFSSFYPLMIAICLSSEARASELDVETWRQLWTRCRIAIEQGEKLNTQGLIDLGPSIMRVAPITVEGLDTPLMPGYEVREQSWQPPGSSFVLVEGAYPDKRRSCEVRLAPNVPSVTSVEEAAFVSAFIQERRLLVASGSHEERNPDPIYSTNLGVGPLARSDSGCRIISGLHVETRPGREPFFNSFAAEQSSCLTQS
;
A
#
# COMPACT_ATOMS: atom_id res chain seq x y z
N MET A 1 26.58 10.92 64.79
CA MET A 1 27.09 10.96 63.40
C MET A 1 25.91 10.77 62.47
N ARG A 2 25.69 11.72 61.56
CA ARG A 2 24.72 11.68 60.46
C ARG A 2 25.25 10.75 59.37
N PHE A 3 24.38 10.02 58.69
CA PHE A 3 24.30 10.01 57.22
C PHE A 3 22.86 9.68 56.80
N SER A 4 22.25 10.65 56.14
CA SER A 4 21.05 10.50 55.31
C SER A 4 21.42 9.85 53.98
N SER A 5 20.50 9.11 53.40
CA SER A 5 20.23 9.03 51.94
C SER A 5 18.96 8.19 51.79
N PHE A 6 17.79 8.79 51.57
CA PHE A 6 17.24 9.15 50.25
C PHE A 6 17.59 8.11 49.17
N TYR A 7 16.58 7.37 48.70
CA TYR A 7 16.07 7.40 47.32
C TYR A 7 14.95 6.36 47.18
N PRO A 8 13.66 6.74 47.34
CA PRO A 8 12.62 6.14 46.53
C PRO A 8 12.77 6.66 45.09
N LEU A 9 12.11 6.02 44.13
CA LEU A 9 11.94 6.48 42.73
C LEU A 9 13.02 6.01 41.73
N MET A 10 12.99 4.73 41.34
CA MET A 10 13.40 4.29 39.99
C MET A 10 12.66 3.00 39.59
N ILE A 11 11.33 2.99 39.60
CA ILE A 11 10.54 1.99 38.86
C ILE A 11 9.47 2.73 38.06
N ALA A 12 9.93 3.50 37.07
CA ALA A 12 9.05 4.15 36.10
C ALA A 12 9.80 4.54 34.81
N ILE A 13 10.76 3.72 34.35
CA ILE A 13 11.40 3.93 33.03
C ILE A 13 11.75 2.59 32.39
N CYS A 14 10.76 1.72 32.19
CA CYS A 14 10.90 0.57 31.28
C CYS A 14 9.71 0.40 30.31
N LEU A 15 8.60 1.10 30.54
CA LEU A 15 7.41 1.03 29.65
C LEU A 15 7.44 2.06 28.51
N SER A 16 8.46 2.93 28.46
CA SER A 16 8.60 3.97 27.43
C SER A 16 9.44 3.55 26.23
N SER A 17 10.08 2.37 26.28
CA SER A 17 10.98 1.89 25.22
C SER A 17 10.31 0.89 24.26
N GLU A 18 9.27 0.19 24.71
CA GLU A 18 8.51 -0.77 23.88
C GLU A 18 7.61 -0.06 22.85
N ALA A 19 7.38 1.25 22.99
CA ALA A 19 6.61 2.05 22.03
C ALA A 19 7.44 2.55 20.83
N ARG A 20 8.72 2.17 20.69
CA ARG A 20 9.64 2.67 19.63
C ARG A 20 9.97 1.67 18.52
N ALA A 21 9.38 0.49 18.51
CA ALA A 21 9.52 -0.48 17.43
C ALA A 21 8.14 -0.94 16.96
N SER A 22 7.48 -0.10 16.18
CA SER A 22 6.87 -0.65 14.98
C SER A 22 8.07 -0.87 14.06
N GLU A 23 8.55 -2.10 13.87
CA GLU A 23 9.72 -2.38 13.02
C GLU A 23 9.52 -1.83 11.60
N LEU A 24 8.26 -1.65 11.20
CA LEU A 24 7.84 -0.95 10.00
C LEU A 24 7.33 0.48 10.30
N ASP A 25 7.91 1.48 9.65
CA ASP A 25 7.57 2.89 9.83
C ASP A 25 6.28 3.29 9.08
N VAL A 26 5.18 3.42 9.83
CA VAL A 26 3.86 3.84 9.32
C VAL A 26 3.90 5.24 8.69
N GLU A 27 4.75 6.15 9.17
CA GLU A 27 4.83 7.49 8.60
C GLU A 27 5.53 7.47 7.25
N THR A 28 6.60 6.68 7.11
CA THR A 28 7.21 6.43 5.80
C THR A 28 6.21 5.78 4.84
N TRP A 29 5.44 4.78 5.28
CA TRP A 29 4.36 4.20 4.47
C TRP A 29 3.34 5.25 4.02
N ARG A 30 2.85 6.09 4.93
CA ARG A 30 1.85 7.13 4.64
C ARG A 30 2.35 8.10 3.58
N GLN A 31 3.61 8.53 3.68
CA GLN A 31 4.22 9.42 2.70
C GLN A 31 4.32 8.77 1.31
N LEU A 32 4.77 7.52 1.24
CA LEU A 32 4.86 6.76 0.00
C LEU A 32 3.49 6.51 -0.63
N TRP A 33 2.51 6.10 0.17
CA TRP A 33 1.14 5.87 -0.28
C TRP A 33 0.51 7.15 -0.80
N THR A 34 0.72 8.28 -0.12
CA THR A 34 0.22 9.59 -0.57
C THR A 34 0.81 9.98 -1.92
N ARG A 35 2.12 9.77 -2.13
CA ARG A 35 2.78 10.02 -3.43
C ARG A 35 2.20 9.13 -4.53
N CYS A 36 2.01 7.84 -4.26
CA CYS A 36 1.36 6.92 -5.20
C CYS A 36 -0.04 7.38 -5.57
N ARG A 37 -0.87 7.65 -4.56
CA ARG A 37 -2.26 8.06 -4.73
C ARG A 37 -2.36 9.30 -5.60
N ILE A 38 -1.62 10.36 -5.26
CA ILE A 38 -1.65 11.63 -6.00
C ILE A 38 -1.23 11.41 -7.46
N ALA A 39 -0.15 10.66 -7.70
CA ALA A 39 0.33 10.41 -9.06
C ALA A 39 -0.70 9.70 -9.95
N ILE A 40 -1.42 8.71 -9.40
CA ILE A 40 -2.45 7.98 -10.15
C ILE A 40 -3.72 8.81 -10.28
N GLU A 41 -4.18 9.45 -9.20
CA GLU A 41 -5.42 10.23 -9.19
C GLU A 41 -5.36 11.47 -10.08
N GLN A 42 -4.18 12.09 -10.21
CA GLN A 42 -3.98 13.30 -11.01
C GLN A 42 -3.36 13.02 -12.39
N GLY A 43 -3.07 11.75 -12.71
CA GLY A 43 -2.39 11.39 -13.95
C GLY A 43 -0.95 11.91 -14.05
N GLU A 44 -0.36 12.37 -12.94
CA GLU A 44 0.97 12.98 -12.91
C GLU A 44 2.10 11.94 -12.88
N LYS A 45 3.33 12.41 -13.05
CA LYS A 45 4.52 11.60 -12.82
C LYS A 45 4.70 11.33 -11.34
N LEU A 46 5.13 10.12 -10.99
CA LEU A 46 5.41 9.76 -9.61
C LEU A 46 6.52 10.64 -9.02
N ASN A 47 6.28 11.18 -7.82
CA ASN A 47 7.30 11.94 -7.10
C ASN A 47 8.34 11.00 -6.46
N THR A 48 9.48 10.86 -7.14
CA THR A 48 10.59 9.99 -6.73
C THR A 48 11.70 10.75 -5.99
N GLN A 49 11.48 12.01 -5.61
CA GLN A 49 12.49 12.80 -4.92
C GLN A 49 12.90 12.15 -3.60
N GLY A 50 14.21 11.98 -3.42
CA GLY A 50 14.81 11.35 -2.24
C GLY A 50 14.74 9.82 -2.24
N LEU A 51 14.27 9.19 -3.32
CA LEU A 51 14.24 7.73 -3.45
C LEU A 51 15.43 7.23 -4.29
N ILE A 52 15.93 6.06 -3.94
CA ILE A 52 16.93 5.31 -4.69
C ILE A 52 16.19 4.55 -5.80
N ASP A 53 16.63 4.72 -7.04
CA ASP A 53 16.12 3.97 -8.19
C ASP A 53 16.63 2.52 -8.13
N LEU A 54 15.71 1.56 -8.10
CA LEU A 54 16.01 0.12 -8.06
C LEU A 54 15.96 -0.53 -9.45
N GLY A 55 15.59 0.23 -10.47
CA GLY A 55 15.51 -0.20 -11.86
C GLY A 55 14.17 -0.81 -12.25
N PRO A 56 14.04 -1.15 -13.55
CA PRO A 56 12.83 -1.74 -14.11
C PRO A 56 12.70 -3.23 -13.82
N SER A 57 11.47 -3.71 -13.71
CA SER A 57 11.11 -5.13 -13.62
C SER A 57 9.92 -5.46 -14.53
N ILE A 58 9.63 -6.75 -14.72
CA ILE A 58 8.44 -7.21 -15.42
C ILE A 58 7.70 -8.17 -14.50
N MET A 59 6.47 -7.82 -14.14
CA MET A 59 5.54 -8.72 -13.47
C MET A 59 4.74 -9.48 -14.53
N ARG A 60 4.70 -10.81 -14.44
CA ARG A 60 3.92 -11.67 -15.32
C ARG A 60 2.65 -12.13 -14.62
N VAL A 61 1.51 -11.84 -15.21
CA VAL A 61 0.21 -12.33 -14.76
C VAL A 61 -0.16 -13.53 -15.62
N ALA A 62 -0.32 -14.68 -14.97
CA ALA A 62 -0.68 -15.91 -15.64
C ALA A 62 -2.09 -15.82 -16.25
N PRO A 63 -2.35 -16.49 -17.38
CA PRO A 63 -3.70 -16.62 -17.92
C PRO A 63 -4.62 -17.32 -16.93
N ILE A 64 -5.89 -16.93 -16.88
CA ILE A 64 -6.92 -17.64 -16.12
C ILE A 64 -7.52 -18.71 -17.03
N THR A 65 -7.22 -19.97 -16.74
CA THR A 65 -7.76 -21.13 -17.44
C THR A 65 -8.89 -21.76 -16.64
N VAL A 66 -9.95 -22.19 -17.32
CA VAL A 66 -11.05 -22.96 -16.73
C VAL A 66 -11.13 -24.31 -17.43
N GLU A 67 -11.29 -25.38 -16.66
CA GLU A 67 -11.45 -26.73 -17.20
C GLU A 67 -12.62 -26.78 -18.19
N GLY A 68 -12.40 -27.37 -19.37
CA GLY A 68 -13.41 -27.47 -20.43
C GLY A 68 -13.47 -26.29 -21.40
N LEU A 69 -12.60 -25.26 -21.26
CA LEU A 69 -12.40 -24.23 -22.29
C LEU A 69 -11.11 -24.46 -23.08
N ASP A 70 -11.18 -24.42 -24.41
CA ASP A 70 -10.02 -24.54 -25.31
C ASP A 70 -9.12 -23.31 -25.31
N THR A 71 -9.60 -22.18 -24.78
CA THR A 71 -8.85 -20.92 -24.66
C THR A 71 -8.99 -20.35 -23.24
N PRO A 72 -7.98 -19.60 -22.75
CA PRO A 72 -8.07 -18.96 -21.44
C PRO A 72 -9.28 -18.01 -21.34
N LEU A 73 -9.97 -18.04 -20.20
CA LEU A 73 -11.03 -17.08 -19.88
C LEU A 73 -10.50 -15.65 -19.87
N MET A 74 -9.27 -15.46 -19.39
CA MET A 74 -8.52 -14.21 -19.52
C MET A 74 -7.09 -14.52 -19.97
N PRO A 75 -6.59 -13.85 -21.02
CA PRO A 75 -5.20 -14.01 -21.44
C PRO A 75 -4.26 -13.51 -20.33
N GLY A 76 -3.09 -14.15 -20.23
CA GLY A 76 -2.01 -13.64 -19.41
C GLY A 76 -1.46 -12.35 -20.00
N TYR A 77 -0.79 -11.56 -19.17
CA TYR A 77 -0.19 -10.30 -19.61
C TYR A 77 1.04 -9.95 -18.78
N GLU A 78 1.86 -9.05 -19.33
CA GLU A 78 3.02 -8.50 -18.64
C GLU A 78 2.72 -7.07 -18.20
N VAL A 79 3.09 -6.73 -16.96
CA VAL A 79 3.08 -5.37 -16.43
C VAL A 79 4.53 -4.90 -16.37
N ARG A 80 4.81 -3.77 -17.00
CA ARG A 80 6.12 -3.13 -16.90
C ARG A 80 6.17 -2.37 -15.59
N GLU A 81 7.16 -2.65 -14.78
CA GLU A 81 7.33 -2.04 -13.47
C GLU A 81 8.60 -1.21 -13.41
N GLN A 82 8.56 -0.15 -12.61
CA GLN A 82 9.73 0.62 -12.21
C GLN A 82 9.67 0.82 -10.70
N SER A 83 10.79 0.60 -10.00
CA SER A 83 10.83 0.56 -8.55
C SER A 83 11.77 1.60 -7.95
N TRP A 84 11.39 2.12 -6.77
CA TRP A 84 12.21 3.04 -5.98
C TRP A 84 12.08 2.77 -4.49
N GLN A 85 13.12 3.07 -3.71
CA GLN A 85 13.14 2.83 -2.27
C GLN A 85 13.73 4.02 -1.51
N PRO A 86 13.09 4.52 -0.43
CA PRO A 86 13.75 5.46 0.46
C PRO A 86 14.96 4.82 1.14
N PRO A 87 16.07 5.55 1.36
CA PRO A 87 17.26 5.00 2.00
C PRO A 87 16.95 4.32 3.35
N GLY A 88 17.28 3.03 3.46
CA GLY A 88 17.08 2.25 4.69
C GLY A 88 15.62 1.90 5.03
N SER A 89 14.67 2.19 4.15
CA SER A 89 13.25 1.89 4.38
C SER A 89 12.93 0.42 4.14
N SER A 90 11.97 -0.10 4.89
CA SER A 90 11.35 -1.42 4.68
C SER A 90 10.38 -1.47 3.51
N PHE A 91 10.14 -0.35 2.82
CA PHE A 91 9.17 -0.24 1.73
C PHE A 91 9.81 0.07 0.40
N VAL A 92 9.21 -0.46 -0.67
CA VAL A 92 9.51 -0.14 -2.06
C VAL A 92 8.26 0.44 -2.70
N LEU A 93 8.45 1.53 -3.43
CA LEU A 93 7.46 2.15 -4.29
C LEU A 93 7.58 1.56 -5.69
N VAL A 94 6.51 0.98 -6.23
CA VAL A 94 6.49 0.32 -7.53
C VAL A 94 5.43 0.96 -8.40
N GLU A 95 5.83 1.53 -9.53
CA GLU A 95 4.89 1.99 -10.56
C GLU A 95 4.73 0.91 -11.62
N GLY A 96 3.48 0.57 -11.94
CA GLY A 96 3.12 -0.42 -12.96
C GLY A 96 2.41 0.21 -14.15
N ALA A 97 2.80 -0.20 -15.36
CA ALA A 97 2.14 0.14 -16.61
C ALA A 97 1.60 -1.12 -17.30
N TYR A 98 0.29 -1.15 -17.49
CA TYR A 98 -0.43 -2.27 -18.10
C TYR A 98 -0.48 -2.14 -19.64
N PRO A 99 -0.69 -3.25 -20.38
CA PRO A 99 -0.79 -3.22 -21.84
C PRO A 99 -1.92 -2.33 -22.38
N ASP A 100 -3.01 -2.18 -21.61
CA ASP A 100 -4.16 -1.34 -21.93
C ASP A 100 -3.99 0.12 -21.50
N LYS A 101 -2.73 0.54 -21.24
CA LYS A 101 -2.32 1.89 -20.80
C LYS A 101 -2.76 2.26 -19.39
N ARG A 102 -3.42 1.35 -18.66
CA ARG A 102 -3.71 1.61 -17.25
C ARG A 102 -2.42 1.74 -16.45
N ARG A 103 -2.47 2.54 -15.40
CA ARG A 103 -1.38 2.73 -14.43
C ARG A 103 -1.77 2.24 -13.06
N SER A 104 -0.78 1.71 -12.34
CA SER A 104 -0.84 1.45 -10.91
C SER A 104 0.39 2.01 -10.22
N CYS A 105 0.26 2.28 -8.93
CA CYS A 105 1.37 2.57 -8.04
C CYS A 105 1.13 1.83 -6.73
N GLU A 106 2.15 1.13 -6.25
CA GLU A 106 2.08 0.25 -5.10
C GLU A 106 3.21 0.53 -4.12
N VAL A 107 2.90 0.44 -2.82
CA VAL A 107 3.85 0.39 -1.72
C VAL A 107 3.90 -1.05 -1.25
N ARG A 108 5.02 -1.71 -1.51
CA ARG A 108 5.29 -3.11 -1.17
C ARG A 108 6.37 -3.18 -0.10
N LEU A 109 6.47 -4.31 0.61
CA LEU A 109 7.65 -4.57 1.44
C LEU A 109 8.88 -4.79 0.55
N ALA A 110 10.03 -4.28 0.98
CA ALA A 110 11.29 -4.52 0.29
C ALA A 110 11.68 -6.00 0.35
N PRO A 111 12.49 -6.49 -0.60
CA PRO A 111 12.98 -7.86 -0.56
C PRO A 111 13.70 -8.16 0.76
N ASN A 112 13.44 -9.34 1.34
CA ASN A 112 14.00 -9.81 2.61
C ASN A 112 13.52 -9.08 3.86
N VAL A 113 12.55 -8.17 3.76
CA VAL A 113 11.85 -7.62 4.92
C VAL A 113 10.86 -8.68 5.43
N PRO A 114 10.81 -8.96 6.75
CA PRO A 114 9.80 -9.84 7.32
C PRO A 114 8.38 -9.40 7.00
N SER A 115 7.46 -10.37 6.87
CA SER A 115 6.05 -10.09 6.67
C SER A 115 5.47 -9.30 7.85
N VAL A 116 4.49 -8.46 7.55
CA VAL A 116 3.74 -7.68 8.56
C VAL A 116 3.12 -8.60 9.60
N THR A 117 3.31 -8.25 10.88
CA THR A 117 2.66 -8.92 12.00
C THR A 117 1.24 -8.39 12.22
N SER A 118 0.40 -9.13 12.96
CA SER A 118 -0.97 -8.67 13.28
C SER A 118 -1.01 -7.36 14.08
N VAL A 119 0.03 -7.09 14.88
CA VAL A 119 0.17 -5.82 15.63
C VAL A 119 0.46 -4.66 14.69
N GLU A 120 1.37 -4.86 13.73
CA GLU A 120 1.69 -3.85 12.71
C GLU A 120 0.52 -3.61 11.75
N GLU A 121 -0.22 -4.67 11.37
CA GLU A 121 -1.44 -4.55 10.57
C GLU A 121 -2.42 -3.56 11.20
N ALA A 122 -2.66 -3.66 12.52
CA ALA A 122 -3.56 -2.76 13.21
C ALA A 122 -3.12 -1.28 13.11
N ALA A 123 -1.81 -1.02 13.10
CA ALA A 123 -1.26 0.33 12.93
C ALA A 123 -1.48 0.87 11.51
N PHE A 124 -1.22 0.06 10.47
CA PHE A 124 -1.50 0.44 9.08
C PHE A 124 -3.00 0.64 8.83
N VAL A 125 -3.84 -0.24 9.36
CA VAL A 125 -5.31 -0.14 9.27
C VAL A 125 -5.79 1.16 9.90
N SER A 126 -5.33 1.49 11.11
CA SER A 126 -5.68 2.74 11.79
C SER A 126 -5.28 3.97 10.97
N ALA A 127 -4.04 3.99 10.47
CA ALA A 127 -3.54 5.09 9.66
C ALA A 127 -4.31 5.24 8.33
N PHE A 128 -4.60 4.13 7.64
CA PHE A 128 -5.39 4.16 6.41
C PHE A 128 -6.82 4.67 6.65
N ILE A 129 -7.49 4.21 7.71
CA ILE A 129 -8.84 4.68 8.06
C ILE A 129 -8.83 6.18 8.34
N GLN A 130 -7.79 6.69 9.00
CA GLN A 130 -7.62 8.13 9.23
C GLN A 130 -7.51 8.90 7.90
N GLU A 131 -6.62 8.49 7.00
CA GLU A 131 -6.47 9.12 5.68
C GLU A 131 -7.77 9.09 4.87
N ARG A 132 -8.42 7.92 4.83
CA ARG A 132 -9.70 7.76 4.15
C ARG A 132 -10.75 8.72 4.68
N ARG A 133 -10.87 8.87 6.01
CA ARG A 133 -11.82 9.82 6.63
C ARG A 133 -11.53 11.25 6.19
N LEU A 134 -10.27 11.66 6.14
CA LEU A 134 -9.88 13.00 5.68
C LEU A 134 -10.25 13.22 4.21
N LEU A 135 -9.96 12.24 3.35
CA LEU A 135 -10.27 12.30 1.92
C LEU A 135 -11.77 12.38 1.67
N VAL A 136 -12.56 11.54 2.33
CA VAL A 136 -14.03 11.57 2.22
C VAL A 136 -14.60 12.88 2.78
N ALA A 137 -14.10 13.35 3.93
CA ALA A 137 -14.55 14.61 4.52
C ALA A 137 -14.26 15.84 3.65
N SER A 138 -13.24 15.80 2.80
CA SER A 138 -12.97 16.86 1.81
C SER A 138 -13.97 16.90 0.65
N GLY A 139 -14.84 15.89 0.52
CA GLY A 139 -15.85 15.81 -0.54
C GLY A 139 -15.33 15.40 -1.91
N SER A 140 -14.04 15.04 -2.02
CA SER A 140 -13.42 14.63 -3.29
C SER A 140 -13.35 13.12 -3.50
N HIS A 141 -13.61 12.33 -2.45
CA HIS A 141 -13.48 10.88 -2.45
C HIS A 141 -14.71 10.19 -1.85
N GLU A 142 -14.88 8.92 -2.20
CA GLU A 142 -15.85 8.00 -1.61
C GLU A 142 -15.15 6.74 -1.06
N GLU A 143 -15.76 6.11 -0.06
CA GLU A 143 -15.33 4.79 0.40
C GLU A 143 -15.61 3.75 -0.69
N ARG A 144 -14.61 2.94 -1.04
CA ARG A 144 -14.72 1.91 -2.08
C ARG A 144 -13.92 0.68 -1.68
N ASN A 145 -14.48 -0.11 -0.77
CA ASN A 145 -13.81 -1.30 -0.25
C ASN A 145 -13.76 -2.41 -1.31
N PRO A 146 -12.61 -3.06 -1.52
CA PRO A 146 -12.52 -4.25 -2.36
C PRO A 146 -13.18 -5.46 -1.68
N ASP A 147 -13.31 -6.55 -2.44
CA ASP A 147 -13.77 -7.82 -1.91
C ASP A 147 -12.87 -8.31 -0.76
N PRO A 148 -13.42 -8.96 0.28
CA PRO A 148 -12.69 -9.37 1.48
C PRO A 148 -11.82 -10.62 1.26
N ILE A 149 -10.86 -10.52 0.35
CA ILE A 149 -9.92 -11.61 0.00
C ILE A 149 -8.87 -11.77 1.10
N TYR A 150 -8.31 -10.65 1.58
CA TYR A 150 -7.25 -10.58 2.58
C TYR A 150 -7.81 -10.31 4.00
N SER A 151 -6.94 -10.18 5.01
CA SER A 151 -7.39 -9.79 6.35
C SER A 151 -7.93 -8.37 6.37
N THR A 152 -7.42 -7.51 5.49
CA THR A 152 -7.99 -6.18 5.23
C THR A 152 -8.70 -6.10 3.88
N ASN A 153 -9.72 -5.25 3.81
CA ASN A 153 -10.45 -4.91 2.59
C ASN A 153 -10.80 -3.42 2.59
N LEU A 154 -9.77 -2.58 2.73
CA LEU A 154 -9.95 -1.14 2.90
C LEU A 154 -9.64 -0.42 1.60
N GLY A 155 -10.60 0.38 1.13
CA GLY A 155 -10.41 1.18 -0.08
C GLY A 155 -11.10 2.53 -0.05
N VAL A 156 -10.57 3.44 -0.86
CA VAL A 156 -11.04 4.80 -1.10
C VAL A 156 -10.76 5.15 -2.55
N GLY A 157 -11.59 5.96 -3.19
CA GLY A 157 -11.30 6.42 -4.54
C GLY A 157 -11.84 7.82 -4.77
N PRO A 158 -11.25 8.59 -5.69
CA PRO A 158 -11.80 9.88 -6.07
C PRO A 158 -13.16 9.70 -6.72
N LEU A 159 -14.01 10.72 -6.59
CA LEU A 159 -15.27 10.83 -7.36
C LEU A 159 -14.98 11.07 -8.85
N ALA A 160 -13.88 11.77 -9.14
CA ALA A 160 -13.38 11.98 -10.48
C ALA A 160 -12.84 10.68 -11.10
N ARG A 161 -12.90 10.60 -12.42
CA ARG A 161 -12.28 9.53 -13.21
C ARG A 161 -10.92 10.00 -13.70
N SER A 162 -10.05 9.05 -14.05
CA SER A 162 -8.81 9.36 -14.75
C SER A 162 -9.08 9.90 -16.16
N ASP A 163 -8.04 10.43 -16.81
CA ASP A 163 -8.12 10.93 -18.19
C ASP A 163 -8.58 9.86 -19.20
N SER A 164 -8.31 8.60 -18.90
CA SER A 164 -8.74 7.43 -19.68
C SER A 164 -10.18 7.00 -19.36
N GLY A 165 -10.89 7.74 -18.51
CA GLY A 165 -12.27 7.45 -18.08
C GLY A 165 -12.38 6.31 -17.07
N CYS A 166 -11.26 5.79 -16.57
CA CYS A 166 -11.25 4.72 -15.58
C CYS A 166 -11.65 5.26 -14.20
N ARG A 167 -12.31 4.40 -13.42
CA ARG A 167 -12.39 4.63 -11.98
C ARG A 167 -11.04 4.32 -11.36
N ILE A 168 -10.64 5.11 -10.37
CA ILE A 168 -9.41 4.88 -9.60
C ILE A 168 -9.80 4.40 -8.21
N ILE A 169 -9.03 3.44 -7.68
CA ILE A 169 -9.13 2.97 -6.31
C ILE A 169 -7.75 2.97 -5.67
N SER A 170 -7.70 3.45 -4.44
CA SER A 170 -6.56 3.36 -3.54
C SER A 170 -6.93 2.47 -2.37
N GLY A 171 -6.05 1.55 -1.98
CA GLY A 171 -6.38 0.53 -0.98
C GLY A 171 -5.22 0.07 -0.12
N LEU A 172 -5.56 -0.69 0.91
CA LEU A 172 -4.64 -1.40 1.78
C LEU A 172 -5.06 -2.87 1.87
N HIS A 173 -4.16 -3.74 1.43
CA HIS A 173 -4.24 -5.20 1.52
C HIS A 173 -3.12 -5.69 2.43
N VAL A 174 -3.51 -6.26 3.55
CA VAL A 174 -2.62 -6.99 4.46
C VAL A 174 -3.25 -8.36 4.68
N GLU A 175 -2.42 -9.39 4.80
CA GLU A 175 -2.84 -10.73 5.21
C GLU A 175 -1.93 -11.22 6.32
N THR A 176 -2.49 -11.36 7.53
CA THR A 176 -1.79 -11.94 8.69
C THR A 176 -2.54 -13.13 9.30
N ARG A 177 -3.63 -13.60 8.69
CA ARG A 177 -4.42 -14.71 9.26
C ARG A 177 -3.60 -16.01 9.24
N PRO A 178 -3.63 -16.80 10.33
CA PRO A 178 -2.97 -18.10 10.37
C PRO A 178 -3.41 -19.02 9.21
N GLY A 179 -2.45 -19.70 8.59
CA GLY A 179 -2.70 -20.66 7.50
C GLY A 179 -2.87 -20.02 6.12
N ARG A 180 -2.67 -18.70 5.98
CA ARG A 180 -2.63 -18.00 4.69
C ARG A 180 -1.23 -17.50 4.41
N GLU A 181 -0.90 -17.36 3.12
CA GLU A 181 0.35 -16.74 2.70
C GLU A 181 0.35 -15.26 3.11
N PRO A 182 1.35 -14.79 3.88
CA PRO A 182 1.40 -13.40 4.28
C PRO A 182 1.52 -12.47 3.07
N PHE A 183 0.81 -11.35 3.12
CA PHE A 183 0.78 -10.39 2.03
C PHE A 183 0.72 -8.96 2.57
N PHE A 184 1.40 -8.05 1.88
CA PHE A 184 1.30 -6.61 2.14
C PHE A 184 1.37 -5.84 0.83
N ASN A 185 0.37 -5.00 0.61
CA ASN A 185 0.32 -4.05 -0.49
C ASN A 185 -0.57 -2.88 -0.10
N SER A 186 -0.09 -1.66 -0.32
CA SER A 186 -0.97 -0.50 -0.41
C SER A 186 -0.84 0.13 -1.78
N PHE A 187 -1.96 0.38 -2.45
CA PHE A 187 -1.95 0.69 -3.87
C PHE A 187 -2.83 1.89 -4.19
N ALA A 188 -2.60 2.45 -5.38
CA ALA A 188 -3.52 3.28 -6.14
C ALA A 188 -3.51 2.76 -7.58
N ALA A 189 -4.67 2.48 -8.17
CA ALA A 189 -4.73 1.89 -9.51
C ALA A 189 -6.01 2.25 -10.26
N GLU A 190 -5.88 2.34 -11.58
CA GLU A 190 -7.02 2.38 -12.49
C GLU A 190 -7.70 1.01 -12.59
N GLN A 191 -9.00 0.96 -12.32
CA GLN A 191 -9.80 -0.26 -12.41
C GLN A 191 -9.98 -0.69 -13.87
N SER A 192 -9.98 -2.01 -14.11
CA SER A 192 -10.43 -2.57 -15.38
C SER A 192 -11.91 -2.21 -15.61
N SER A 193 -12.33 -2.00 -16.87
CA SER A 193 -13.65 -1.46 -17.26
C SER A 193 -13.75 0.07 -17.28
N CYS A 194 -12.80 0.71 -17.96
CA CYS A 194 -12.87 2.14 -18.23
C CYS A 194 -14.06 2.43 -19.15
N LEU A 195 -14.82 3.50 -18.86
CA LEU A 195 -15.81 3.98 -19.81
C LEU A 195 -15.01 4.60 -20.95
N THR A 196 -14.76 3.85 -22.02
CA THR A 196 -14.28 4.46 -23.26
C THR A 196 -15.29 5.53 -23.65
N GLN A 197 -14.88 6.81 -23.62
CA GLN A 197 -15.64 7.84 -24.30
C GLN A 197 -15.62 7.48 -25.79
N SER A 198 -16.76 7.01 -26.27
CA SER A 198 -17.07 6.81 -27.69
C SER A 198 -17.15 8.15 -28.41
#